data_AF-R4YMF4-F1
#
_entry.id   AF-R4YMF4-F1
#
_cell.length_a   1.000
_cell.length_b   1.000
_cell.length_c   1.000
_cell.angle_alpha   90.00
_cell.angle_beta   90.00
_cell.angle_gamma   90.00
#
_symmetry.space_group_name_H-M   'P 1'
#
loop_
_entity.id
_entity.type
_entity.pdbx_description
1 polymer ?
#
loop_
_entity_poly.entity_id
_entity_poly.type
_entity_poly.pdbx_seq_one_letter_code
_entity_poly.pdbx_strand_id
1 'polypeptide(L)' 'MESKKNILEKIFIFAEKDFDPTIDKDVVQILRDKFNIYLPQRSALNESLESTASSHEIIELILKYRTLSE' A
#
# COMPACT_ATOMS: atom_id res chain seq x y z
N MET A 1 -8.80 18.62 2.88
CA MET A 1 -9.06 17.44 3.71
C MET A 1 -8.80 16.21 2.87
N GLU A 2 -7.63 15.59 3.00
CA GLU A 2 -7.39 14.28 2.38
C GLU A 2 -8.24 13.26 3.13
N SER A 3 -9.34 12.86 2.51
CA SER A 3 -10.21 11.81 3.07
C SER A 3 -9.64 10.45 2.68
N LYS A 4 -9.85 9.44 3.54
CA LYS A 4 -9.46 8.04 3.29
C LYS A 4 -9.89 7.54 1.91
N LYS A 5 -11.08 7.95 1.43
CA LYS A 5 -11.57 7.70 0.07
C LYS A 5 -10.66 8.24 -1.04
N ASN A 6 -10.16 9.47 -0.94
CA ASN A 6 -9.29 10.04 -1.96
C ASN A 6 -7.95 9.28 -2.07
N ILE A 7 -7.42 8.82 -0.94
CA ILE A 7 -6.20 8.01 -0.92
C ILE A 7 -6.49 6.64 -1.55
N LEU A 8 -7.64 6.03 -1.22
CA LEU A 8 -8.07 4.76 -1.82
C LEU A 8 -8.20 4.86 -3.34
N GLU A 9 -8.87 5.89 -3.85
CA GLU A 9 -9.03 6.10 -5.29
C GLU A 9 -7.67 6.25 -5.97
N LYS A 10 -6.74 7.01 -5.38
CA LYS A 10 -5.36 7.11 -5.89
C LYS A 10 -4.65 5.77 -5.92
N ILE A 11 -4.79 4.96 -4.86
CA ILE A 11 -4.20 3.61 -4.78
C ILE A 11 -4.74 2.74 -5.93
N PHE A 12 -6.06 2.77 -6.18
CA PHE A 12 -6.69 1.98 -7.23
C PHE A 12 -6.27 2.44 -8.63
N ILE A 13 -6.17 3.75 -8.84
CA ILE A 13 -5.67 4.32 -10.10
C ILE A 13 -4.22 3.89 -10.32
N PHE A 14 -3.38 3.92 -9.28
CA PHE A 14 -1.98 3.49 -9.38
C PHE A 14 -1.82 1.99 -9.62
N ALA A 15 -2.61 1.18 -8.92
CA ALA A 15 -2.57 -0.28 -9.04
C ALA A 15 -3.31 -0.79 -10.29
N GLU A 16 -4.10 0.08 -10.94
CA GLU A 16 -5.04 -0.25 -12.02
C GLU A 16 -5.96 -1.43 -11.65
N LYS A 17 -6.25 -1.59 -10.36
CA LYS A 17 -6.98 -2.73 -9.80
C LYS A 17 -7.56 -2.37 -8.45
N ASP A 18 -8.78 -2.83 -8.22
CA ASP A 18 -9.46 -2.76 -6.93
C ASP A 18 -8.93 -3.86 -6.01
N PHE A 19 -8.49 -3.46 -4.82
CA PHE A 19 -7.95 -4.36 -3.80
C PHE A 19 -8.17 -3.76 -2.42
N ASP A 20 -8.02 -4.53 -1.35
CA ASP A 20 -8.16 -3.97 -0.01
C ASP A 20 -6.80 -3.61 0.60
N PRO A 21 -6.43 -2.31 0.71
CA PRO A 21 -5.15 -1.91 1.27
C PRO A 21 -5.02 -2.18 2.77
N THR A 22 -6.08 -2.55 3.50
CA THR A 22 -5.98 -2.97 4.91
C THR A 22 -5.60 -4.44 5.05
N ILE A 23 -5.85 -5.24 4.01
CA ILE A 23 -5.53 -6.66 4.00
C ILE A 23 -4.11 -6.87 3.51
N ASP A 24 -3.26 -7.41 4.38
CA ASP A 24 -1.85 -7.65 4.11
C ASP A 24 -1.60 -8.51 2.86
N LYS A 25 -2.41 -9.55 2.69
CA LYS A 25 -2.29 -10.47 1.55
C LYS A 25 -2.57 -9.77 0.22
N ASP A 26 -3.59 -8.92 0.18
CA ASP A 26 -3.98 -8.20 -1.03
C ASP A 26 -2.91 -7.19 -1.43
N VAL A 27 -2.41 -6.42 -0.46
CA VAL A 27 -1.29 -5.48 -0.65
C VAL A 27 -0.07 -6.21 -1.19
N VAL A 28 0.36 -7.31 -0.55
CA VAL A 28 1.54 -8.07 -0.99
C VAL A 28 1.34 -8.63 -2.39
N GLN A 29 0.15 -9.14 -2.70
CA GLN A 29 -0.14 -9.70 -4.01
C GLN A 29 -0.09 -8.63 -5.11
N ILE A 30 -0.68 -7.45 -4.88
CA ILE A 30 -0.65 -6.34 -5.83
C ILE A 30 0.76 -5.80 -6.02
N LEU A 31 1.51 -5.59 -4.94
CA LEU A 31 2.90 -5.13 -5.01
C LEU A 31 3.76 -6.10 -5.82
N ARG A 32 3.58 -7.41 -5.63
CA ARG A 32 4.32 -8.43 -6.37
C ARG A 32 3.86 -8.60 -7.81
N ASP A 33 2.56 -8.69 -8.05
CA ASP A 33 1.99 -9.00 -9.38
C ASP A 33 2.09 -7.80 -10.32
N LYS A 34 1.73 -6.61 -9.82
CA LYS A 34 1.63 -5.39 -10.64
C LYS A 34 2.92 -4.60 -10.68
N PHE A 35 3.57 -4.45 -9.53
CA PHE A 35 4.77 -3.61 -9.42
C PHE A 35 6.07 -4.41 -9.40
N ASN A 36 5.99 -5.76 -9.35
CA ASN A 36 7.14 -6.65 -9.19
C ASN A 36 8.03 -6.27 -7.97
N ILE A 37 7.40 -5.72 -6.93
CA ILE A 37 8.04 -5.33 -5.68
C ILE A 37 7.99 -6.50 -4.71
N TYR A 38 9.17 -6.86 -4.19
CA TYR A 38 9.32 -7.87 -3.16
C TYR A 38 9.60 -7.17 -1.84
N LEU A 39 8.65 -7.28 -0.91
CA LEU A 39 8.84 -6.72 0.41
C LEU A 39 9.91 -7.50 1.18
N PRO A 40 10.75 -6.81 1.98
CA PRO A 40 11.70 -7.48 2.85
C PRO A 40 10.96 -8.36 3.87
N GLN A 41 11.54 -9.51 4.22
CA GLN A 41 11.02 -10.34 5.30
C GLN A 41 11.25 -9.61 6.65
N ARG A 42 10.24 -8.93 7.16
CA ARG A 42 10.21 -8.32 8.50
C ARG A 42 9.11 -8.95 9.35
N SER A 43 9.15 -8.67 10.65
CA SER A 43 8.18 -9.17 11.63
C SER A 43 6.76 -8.64 11.39
N ALA A 44 6.62 -7.39 10.92
CA ALA A 44 5.33 -6.81 10.56
C ALA A 44 5.30 -6.28 9.11
N LEU A 45 4.13 -6.36 8.46
CA LEU A 45 3.96 -5.81 7.10
C LEU A 45 4.17 -4.30 7.09
N ASN A 46 3.67 -3.58 8.09
CA ASN A 46 3.84 -2.13 8.17
C ASN A 46 5.32 -1.71 8.17
N GLU A 47 6.19 -2.39 8.92
CA GLU A 47 7.64 -2.10 8.89
C GLU A 47 8.25 -2.37 7.51
N SER A 48 7.77 -3.40 6.83
CA SER A 48 8.19 -3.75 5.47
C SER A 48 7.77 -2.68 4.46
N LEU A 49 6.53 -2.19 4.59
CA LEU A 49 5.98 -1.10 3.80
C LEU A 49 6.73 0.20 4.09
N GLU A 50 6.96 0.58 5.35
CA GLU A 50 7.72 1.79 5.71
C GLU A 50 9.13 1.77 5.12
N SER A 51 9.81 0.63 5.20
CA SER A 51 11.17 0.47 4.63
C SER A 51 11.21 0.65 3.11
N THR A 52 10.10 0.41 2.41
CA THR A 52 10.00 0.47 0.94
C THR A 52 9.16 1.64 0.44
N ALA A 53 8.46 2.35 1.33
CA ALA A 53 7.64 3.53 1.04
C ALA A 53 8.49 4.64 0.42
N SER A 54 9.71 4.84 0.92
CA SER A 54 10.65 5.82 0.35
C SER A 54 11.07 5.51 -1.08
N SER A 55 10.94 4.26 -1.53
CA SER A 55 11.26 3.83 -2.90
C SER A 55 10.04 3.83 -3.83
N HIS A 56 8.85 3.70 -3.28
CA HIS A 56 7.62 3.51 -4.05
C HIS A 56 6.46 4.33 -3.48
N GLU A 57 6.00 5.31 -4.26
CA GLU A 57 4.88 6.18 -3.89
C GLU A 57 3.59 5.38 -3.56
N ILE A 58 3.32 4.29 -4.27
CA ILE A 58 2.16 3.43 -3.99
C ILE A 58 2.20 2.83 -2.58
N ILE A 59 3.39 2.48 -2.08
CA ILE A 59 3.56 1.93 -0.74
C ILE A 59 3.34 3.02 0.30
N GLU A 60 3.82 4.24 0.05
CA GLU A 60 3.55 5.39 0.90
C GLU A 60 2.04 5.68 0.97
N LEU A 61 1.32 5.62 -0.16
CA LEU A 61 -0.13 5.82 -0.20
C LEU A 61 -0.88 4.74 0.60
N ILE A 62 -0.50 3.46 0.44
CA ILE A 62 -1.08 2.34 1.20
C ILE A 62 -0.82 2.52 2.70
N LEU A 63 0.41 2.87 3.08
CA LEU A 63 0.76 3.15 4.46
C LEU A 63 -0.07 4.30 5.01
N LYS A 64 -0.17 5.40 4.26
CA LYS A 64 -0.99 6.58 4.62
C LYS A 64 -2.45 6.21 4.79
N TYR A 65 -3.01 5.36 3.92
CA TYR A 65 -4.39 4.86 4.05
C TYR A 65 -4.59 4.04 5.33
N ARG A 66 -3.61 3.20 5.68
CA ARG A 66 -3.63 2.37 6.90
C ARG A 66 -3.48 3.20 8.17
N THR A 67 -2.65 4.24 8.16
CA THR A 67 -2.39 5.10 9.32
C THR A 67 -3.45 6.17 9.51
N LEU A 68 -4.18 6.55 8.45
CA LEU A 68 -5.37 7.41 8.54
C LEU A 68 -6.52 6.61 9.19
N SER A 69 -6.50 6.54 10.52
CA SER A 69 -7.59 6.01 11.34
C SER A 69 -8.51 7.16 11.73
N GLU A 70 -9.59 7.32 10.95
CA GLU A 70 -10.73 8.26 11.07
C GLU A 70 -10.43 9.77 11.23
#